data_AF-A0A9D7U6L8-F1
#
_entry.id   AF-A0A9D7U6L8-F1
#
_cell.length_a   1.000
_cell.length_b   1.000
_cell.length_c   1.000
_cell.angle_alpha   90.00
_cell.angle_beta   90.00
_cell.angle_gamma   90.00
#
_symmetry.space_group_name_H-M   'P 1'
#
loop_
_entity.id
_entity.type
_entity.pdbx_description
1 polymer ?
#
loop_
_entity_poly.entity_id
_entity_poly.type
_entity_poly.pdbx_seq_one_letter_code
_entity_poly.pdbx_strand_id
1 'polypeptide(L)'
;MNENLEVISESTGEYSYITQNPIISFQGKKYFINSDPFFGTEIWTSDGTSAGTRIFSDIFSGKNSSSPQQIFENDGKLYALATGNPSGVQIWELNSDQKLEKEEPKIIVFPNPMGNAFSIYINKVGKEFHFNIFDSNGKIYKKEKFYKNGQNFDASDIPSGLYFLKSEDGQFLQKILIMK
;
A
#
# COMPACT_ATOMS: atom_id res chain seq x y z
N MET A 1 17.31 -21.43 -10.97
CA MET A 1 18.12 -20.25 -10.60
C MET A 1 17.13 -19.21 -10.11
N ASN A 2 17.21 -18.85 -8.83
CA ASN A 2 16.33 -17.82 -8.27
C ASN A 2 16.82 -16.47 -8.77
N GLU A 3 16.16 -15.92 -9.79
CA GLU A 3 16.34 -14.52 -10.13
C GLU A 3 15.67 -13.72 -9.01
N ASN A 4 16.47 -13.18 -8.10
CA ASN A 4 16.01 -12.22 -7.10
C ASN A 4 15.53 -10.98 -7.87
N LEU A 5 14.23 -10.85 -8.02
CA LEU A 5 13.63 -9.71 -8.68
C LEU A 5 13.37 -8.65 -7.62
N GLU A 6 13.98 -7.48 -7.80
CA GLU A 6 13.62 -6.28 -7.04
C GLU A 6 12.18 -5.90 -7.43
N VAL A 7 11.22 -6.29 -6.59
CA VAL A 7 9.84 -5.83 -6.73
C VAL A 7 9.60 -4.86 -5.60
N ILE A 8 9.47 -3.60 -5.95
CA ILE A 8 9.28 -2.53 -4.99
C ILE A 8 7.80 -2.50 -4.64
N SER A 9 7.48 -2.89 -3.42
CA SER A 9 6.13 -2.73 -2.90
C SER A 9 5.84 -1.22 -2.88
N GLU A 10 4.85 -0.79 -3.67
CA GLU A 10 4.37 0.59 -3.61
C GLU A 10 3.89 0.94 -2.20
N SER A 11 3.61 -0.02 -1.31
CA SER A 11 3.14 0.15 0.06
C SER A 11 4.21 0.21 1.15
N THR A 12 5.49 -0.09 0.90
CA THR A 12 6.51 -0.04 1.97
C THR A 12 7.78 0.69 1.61
N GLY A 13 8.01 0.99 0.32
CA GLY A 13 9.18 1.73 -0.13
C GLY A 13 10.53 1.07 0.17
N GLU A 14 10.54 0.04 0.99
CA GLU A 14 11.67 -0.84 1.17
C GLU A 14 11.98 -1.51 -0.15
N TYR A 15 13.27 -1.78 -0.36
CA TYR A 15 13.66 -2.98 -1.08
C TYR A 15 13.14 -4.17 -0.27
N SER A 16 11.85 -4.43 -0.34
CA SER A 16 11.36 -5.75 0.02
C SER A 16 11.84 -6.62 -1.13
N TYR A 17 12.85 -7.44 -0.90
CA TYR A 17 13.00 -8.62 -1.75
C TYR A 17 11.65 -9.32 -1.63
N ILE A 18 10.79 -9.21 -2.65
CA ILE A 18 9.71 -10.17 -2.78
C ILE A 18 10.45 -11.45 -3.10
N THR A 19 10.84 -12.16 -2.04
CA THR A 19 11.39 -13.51 -2.10
C THR A 19 10.33 -14.49 -2.61
N GLN A 20 9.06 -14.03 -2.70
CA GLN A 20 8.03 -14.75 -3.41
C GLN A 20 8.31 -14.64 -4.90
N ASN A 21 8.63 -15.80 -5.49
CA ASN A 21 8.57 -15.94 -6.92
C ASN A 21 7.20 -15.46 -7.41
N PRO A 22 7.14 -14.71 -8.53
CA PRO A 22 5.85 -14.32 -9.10
C PRO A 22 5.01 -15.59 -9.28
N ILE A 23 3.73 -15.51 -8.92
CA ILE A 23 2.80 -16.63 -9.06
C ILE A 23 2.69 -16.98 -10.55
N ILE A 24 2.69 -15.95 -11.41
CA ILE A 24 2.75 -16.10 -12.86
C ILE A 24 3.39 -14.86 -13.50
N SER A 25 4.05 -15.06 -14.63
CA SER A 25 4.42 -14.00 -15.56
C SER A 25 3.50 -14.07 -16.78
N PHE A 26 2.85 -12.97 -17.12
CA PHE A 26 1.89 -12.91 -18.21
C PHE A 26 2.01 -11.57 -18.93
N GLN A 27 2.13 -11.61 -20.26
CA GLN A 27 2.27 -10.43 -21.13
C GLN A 27 3.33 -9.41 -20.67
N GLY A 28 4.49 -9.90 -20.25
CA GLY A 28 5.61 -9.04 -19.81
C GLY A 28 5.47 -8.44 -18.42
N LYS A 29 4.43 -8.81 -17.67
CA LYS A 29 4.22 -8.40 -16.27
C LYS A 29 4.27 -9.59 -15.34
N LYS A 30 4.58 -9.31 -14.08
CA LYS A 30 4.61 -10.26 -12.97
C LYS A 30 3.41 -10.06 -12.08
N TYR A 31 2.83 -11.15 -11.60
CA TYR A 31 1.65 -11.15 -10.73
C TYR A 31 1.95 -11.86 -9.42
N PHE A 32 1.48 -11.27 -8.33
CA PHE A 32 1.76 -11.74 -6.98
C PHE A 32 0.61 -11.40 -6.03
N ILE A 33 0.54 -12.12 -4.92
CA ILE A 33 -0.37 -11.81 -3.81
C ILE A 33 0.41 -10.92 -2.85
N ASN A 34 -0.14 -9.76 -2.50
CA ASN A 34 0.49 -8.86 -1.55
C ASN A 34 -0.55 -8.26 -0.61
N SER A 35 -0.13 -7.94 0.60
CA SER A 35 -0.95 -7.29 1.62
C SER A 35 -0.53 -5.85 1.80
N ASP A 36 -1.49 -4.93 1.83
CA ASP A 36 -1.22 -3.54 2.21
C ASP A 36 -2.29 -2.95 3.15
N PRO A 37 -1.97 -1.85 3.86
CA PRO A 37 -2.88 -1.26 4.83
C PRO A 37 -4.20 -0.68 4.27
N PHE A 38 -4.30 -0.44 2.96
CA PHE A 38 -5.50 0.10 2.29
C PHE A 38 -6.41 -0.99 1.73
N PHE A 39 -5.84 -1.97 1.03
CA PHE A 39 -6.62 -2.97 0.29
C PHE A 39 -6.59 -4.36 0.94
N GLY A 40 -5.76 -4.57 1.97
CA GLY A 40 -5.57 -5.92 2.53
C GLY A 40 -4.82 -6.82 1.56
N THR A 41 -5.01 -8.13 1.65
CA THR A 41 -4.32 -9.13 0.82
C THR A 41 -5.03 -9.34 -0.51
N GLU A 42 -4.46 -8.77 -1.57
CA GLU A 42 -5.02 -8.71 -2.92
C GLU A 42 -4.00 -9.14 -4.00
N ILE A 43 -4.40 -9.08 -5.27
CA ILE A 43 -3.57 -9.39 -6.43
C ILE A 43 -2.94 -8.12 -7.00
N TRP A 44 -1.62 -8.15 -7.17
CA TRP A 44 -0.80 -7.04 -7.64
C TRP A 44 -0.07 -7.39 -8.93
N THR A 45 0.28 -6.38 -9.72
CA THR A 45 1.06 -6.50 -10.95
C THR A 45 2.29 -5.60 -10.92
N SER A 46 3.39 -6.03 -11.53
CA SER A 46 4.63 -5.24 -11.67
C SER A 46 5.26 -5.46 -13.04
N ASP A 47 5.83 -4.39 -13.61
CA ASP A 47 6.72 -4.45 -14.77
C ASP A 47 8.22 -4.52 -14.38
N GLY A 48 8.51 -4.64 -13.08
CA GLY A 48 9.88 -4.60 -12.53
C GLY A 48 10.34 -3.21 -12.10
N THR A 49 9.50 -2.17 -12.26
CA THR A 49 9.75 -0.83 -11.72
C THR A 49 8.81 -0.52 -10.57
N SER A 50 9.19 0.41 -9.69
CA SER A 50 8.27 0.91 -8.66
C SER A 50 7.00 1.48 -9.25
N ALA A 51 7.13 2.33 -10.28
CA ALA A 51 6.00 3.05 -10.88
C ALA A 51 5.01 2.13 -11.64
N GLY A 52 5.47 0.94 -12.05
CA GLY A 52 4.62 -0.07 -12.67
C GLY A 52 4.06 -1.10 -11.69
N THR A 53 4.32 -0.97 -10.38
CA THR A 53 3.95 -1.95 -9.36
C THR A 53 2.68 -1.57 -8.60
N ARG A 54 1.51 -2.04 -9.04
CA ARG A 54 0.21 -1.58 -8.51
C ARG A 54 -0.75 -2.74 -8.24
N ILE A 55 -1.81 -2.47 -7.48
CA ILE A 55 -2.95 -3.40 -7.38
C ILE A 55 -3.51 -3.66 -8.79
N PHE A 56 -3.66 -4.94 -9.13
CA PHE A 56 -4.17 -5.35 -10.43
C PHE A 56 -5.68 -5.58 -10.39
N SER A 57 -6.15 -6.21 -9.31
CA SER A 57 -7.57 -6.48 -9.09
C SER A 57 -7.82 -6.40 -7.58
N ASP A 58 -8.75 -5.52 -7.19
CA ASP A 58 -9.35 -5.51 -5.86
C ASP A 58 -10.65 -6.30 -5.95
N ILE A 59 -10.60 -7.59 -5.59
CA ILE A 59 -11.78 -8.47 -5.70
C ILE A 59 -12.81 -8.09 -4.61
N PHE A 60 -12.37 -7.47 -3.50
CA PHE A 60 -13.23 -6.95 -2.44
C PHE A 60 -12.86 -5.53 -2.02
N SER A 61 -13.65 -4.56 -2.50
CA SER A 61 -13.45 -3.14 -2.19
C SER A 61 -13.10 -2.87 -0.72
N GLY A 62 -11.98 -2.16 -0.50
CA GLY A 62 -11.53 -1.72 0.81
C GLY A 62 -10.60 -2.71 1.50
N LYS A 63 -10.60 -2.76 2.84
CA LYS A 63 -9.62 -3.58 3.61
C LYS A 63 -9.95 -5.09 3.63
N ASN A 64 -11.02 -5.51 2.97
CA ASN A 64 -11.47 -6.90 3.01
C ASN A 64 -10.58 -7.70 2.07
N SER A 65 -9.83 -8.67 2.61
CA SER A 65 -8.94 -9.47 1.78
C SER A 65 -9.70 -10.53 1.00
N SER A 66 -9.45 -10.60 -0.31
CA SER A 66 -9.95 -11.67 -1.19
C SER A 66 -9.24 -13.01 -0.96
N SER A 67 -8.12 -13.00 -0.21
CA SER A 67 -7.28 -14.17 0.09
C SER A 67 -7.07 -15.06 -1.13
N PRO A 68 -6.47 -14.55 -2.22
CA PRO A 68 -6.25 -15.33 -3.42
C PRO A 68 -5.37 -16.54 -3.09
N GLN A 69 -5.72 -17.71 -3.63
CA GLN A 69 -5.00 -18.96 -3.40
C GLN A 69 -4.11 -19.32 -4.59
N GLN A 70 -4.58 -19.05 -5.81
CA GLN A 70 -3.88 -19.36 -7.06
C GLN A 70 -4.23 -18.34 -8.14
N ILE A 71 -3.28 -18.11 -9.05
CA ILE A 71 -3.47 -17.33 -10.29
C ILE A 71 -3.04 -18.23 -11.45
N PHE A 72 -3.86 -18.31 -12.50
CA PHE A 72 -3.57 -19.12 -13.67
C PHE A 72 -4.03 -18.43 -14.95
N GLU A 73 -3.42 -18.85 -16.06
CA GLU A 73 -3.77 -18.40 -17.41
C GLU A 73 -4.60 -19.48 -18.12
N ASN A 74 -5.63 -19.07 -18.84
CA ASN A 74 -6.39 -19.93 -19.74
C ASN A 74 -6.91 -19.11 -20.94
N ASP A 75 -6.63 -19.57 -22.16
CA ASP A 75 -7.07 -18.97 -23.43
C ASP A 75 -6.76 -17.46 -23.55
N GLY A 76 -5.56 -17.05 -23.12
CA GLY A 76 -5.08 -15.67 -23.20
C GLY A 76 -5.68 -14.76 -22.13
N LYS A 77 -6.28 -15.31 -21.08
CA LYS A 77 -6.88 -14.57 -19.96
C LYS A 77 -6.33 -15.05 -18.63
N LEU A 78 -6.28 -14.15 -17.63
CA LEU A 78 -5.88 -14.49 -16.28
C LEU A 78 -7.10 -14.72 -15.39
N TYR A 79 -6.98 -15.70 -14.49
CA TYR A 79 -7.99 -16.06 -13.51
C TYR A 79 -7.36 -16.23 -12.13
N ALA A 80 -8.14 -16.02 -11.07
CA ALA A 80 -7.76 -16.32 -9.70
C ALA A 80 -8.79 -17.19 -8.99
N LEU A 81 -8.29 -18.08 -8.13
CA LEU A 81 -9.09 -18.69 -7.07
C LEU A 81 -8.99 -17.80 -5.84
N ALA A 82 -10.09 -17.18 -5.44
CA ALA A 82 -10.13 -16.27 -4.29
C ALA A 82 -11.39 -16.53 -3.47
N THR A 83 -11.30 -16.35 -2.15
CA THR A 83 -12.46 -16.51 -1.26
C THR A 83 -13.37 -15.30 -1.36
N GLY A 84 -14.64 -15.53 -1.66
CA GLY A 84 -15.66 -14.51 -1.57
C GLY A 84 -16.08 -14.26 -0.11
N ASN A 85 -16.32 -13.02 0.32
CA ASN A 85 -17.15 -12.82 1.52
C ASN A 85 -18.62 -12.72 1.07
N PRO A 86 -19.56 -13.61 1.49
CA PRO A 86 -19.50 -14.65 2.53
C PRO A 86 -19.47 -16.10 2.00
N SER A 87 -19.04 -16.35 0.76
CA SER A 87 -19.11 -17.67 0.11
C SER A 87 -17.72 -18.12 -0.33
N GLY A 88 -17.40 -19.42 -0.19
CA GLY A 88 -16.07 -20.01 -0.36
C GLY A 88 -15.28 -19.70 -1.64
N VAL A 89 -14.25 -20.49 -1.93
CA VAL A 89 -13.36 -20.21 -3.06
C VAL A 89 -14.13 -20.18 -4.39
N GLN A 90 -14.01 -19.10 -5.13
CA GLN A 90 -14.60 -18.90 -6.47
C GLN A 90 -13.52 -18.59 -7.50
N ILE A 91 -13.83 -18.80 -8.78
CA ILE A 91 -12.99 -18.42 -9.91
C ILE A 91 -13.37 -17.01 -10.35
N TRP A 92 -12.38 -16.11 -10.38
CA TRP A 92 -12.53 -14.72 -10.81
C TRP A 92 -11.69 -14.48 -12.05
N GLU A 93 -12.29 -13.94 -13.13
CA GLU A 93 -11.50 -13.41 -14.25
C GLU A 93 -10.80 -12.13 -13.79
N LEU A 94 -9.48 -12.11 -13.92
CA LEU A 94 -8.66 -10.96 -13.60
C LEU A 94 -8.54 -10.05 -14.81
N ASN A 95 -9.17 -8.89 -14.74
CA ASN A 95 -9.04 -7.85 -15.73
C ASN A 95 -8.72 -6.53 -15.01
N SER A 96 -7.94 -5.66 -15.67
CA SER A 96 -7.58 -4.34 -15.14
C SER A 96 -8.77 -3.39 -15.01
N ASP A 97 -9.92 -3.79 -15.57
CA ASP A 97 -11.16 -3.03 -15.64
C ASP A 97 -12.13 -3.40 -14.52
N GLN A 98 -11.76 -4.35 -13.65
CA GLN A 98 -12.41 -4.48 -12.34
C GLN A 98 -12.24 -3.13 -11.67
N LYS A 99 -13.35 -2.40 -11.62
CA LYS A 99 -13.44 -0.98 -11.37
C LYS A 99 -12.84 -0.72 -9.99
N LEU A 100 -11.53 -0.48 -9.94
CA LEU A 100 -10.90 0.28 -8.88
C LEU A 100 -11.65 1.60 -8.97
N GLU A 101 -12.73 1.74 -8.18
CA GLU A 101 -13.41 3.01 -8.03
C GLU A 101 -12.32 4.04 -7.85
N LYS A 102 -12.43 5.18 -8.54
CA LYS A 102 -11.38 6.19 -8.59
C LYS A 102 -11.18 6.70 -7.16
N GLU A 103 -10.38 5.98 -6.40
CA GLU A 103 -10.29 6.18 -4.98
C GLU A 103 -9.51 7.46 -4.81
N GLU A 104 -10.11 8.38 -4.06
CA GLU A 104 -9.41 9.55 -3.61
C GLU A 104 -8.12 9.12 -2.92
N PRO A 105 -7.03 9.88 -3.06
CA PRO A 105 -5.81 9.59 -2.34
C PRO A 105 -6.11 9.48 -0.84
N LYS A 106 -5.74 8.35 -0.23
CA LYS A 106 -5.89 8.10 1.21
C LYS A 106 -4.51 8.03 1.83
N ILE A 107 -4.36 8.60 3.02
CA ILE A 107 -3.15 8.49 3.85
C ILE A 107 -3.45 7.65 5.09
N ILE A 108 -2.55 6.75 5.45
CA ILE A 108 -2.58 6.00 6.71
C ILE A 108 -1.28 6.28 7.45
N VAL A 109 -1.38 6.57 8.74
CA VAL A 109 -0.24 6.66 9.66
C VAL A 109 -0.30 5.48 10.62
N PHE A 110 0.79 4.71 10.71
CA PHE A 110 0.86 3.50 11.53
C PHE A 110 2.19 3.39 12.28
N PRO A 111 2.21 2.94 13.54
CA PRO A 111 1.04 2.69 14.38
C PRO A 111 0.32 4.00 14.73
N ASN A 112 -0.95 3.92 15.10
CA ASN A 112 -1.69 5.04 15.67
C ASN A 112 -2.67 4.49 16.72
N PRO A 113 -2.40 4.62 18.04
CA PRO A 113 -1.36 5.48 18.63
C PRO A 113 0.07 5.00 18.36
N MET A 114 1.02 5.93 18.26
CA MET A 114 2.44 5.66 18.02
C MET A 114 3.32 5.96 19.23
N GLY A 115 4.46 5.27 19.31
CA GLY A 115 5.53 5.54 20.29
C GLY A 115 6.55 6.54 19.75
N ASN A 116 7.80 6.09 19.60
CA ASN A 116 8.90 6.93 19.11
C ASN A 116 8.99 7.03 17.59
N ALA A 117 8.28 6.19 16.84
CA ALA A 117 8.37 6.18 15.39
C ALA A 117 7.05 5.76 14.74
N PHE A 118 6.88 6.15 13.49
CA PHE A 118 5.71 5.82 12.67
C PHE A 118 6.08 5.73 11.20
N SER A 119 5.24 5.02 10.46
CA SER A 119 5.28 4.91 9.01
C SER A 119 4.05 5.57 8.39
N ILE A 120 4.23 6.12 7.20
CA ILE A 120 3.16 6.69 6.38
C ILE A 120 2.90 5.77 5.18
N TYR A 121 1.64 5.56 4.84
CA TYR A 121 1.19 4.85 3.66
C TYR A 121 0.22 5.75 2.89
N ILE A 122 0.23 5.69 1.56
CA ILE A 122 -0.56 6.45 0.60
C ILE A 122 -0.92 5.54 -0.57
N ASN A 123 -2.20 5.33 -0.87
CA ASN A 123 -2.66 4.37 -1.90
C ASN A 123 -2.35 4.77 -3.36
N LYS A 124 -1.78 5.95 -3.63
CA LYS A 124 -1.33 6.41 -4.96
C LYS A 124 -0.06 7.25 -4.83
N VAL A 125 1.10 6.61 -4.80
CA VAL A 125 2.39 7.34 -4.77
C VAL A 125 2.90 7.48 -6.19
N GLY A 126 2.88 8.70 -6.72
CA GLY A 126 3.54 9.03 -7.99
C GLY A 126 4.61 10.11 -7.87
N LYS A 127 4.75 10.75 -6.70
CA LYS A 127 5.59 11.94 -6.47
C LYS A 127 6.09 12.01 -5.03
N GLU A 128 7.17 12.78 -4.81
CA GLU A 128 7.63 13.22 -3.49
C GLU A 128 6.52 14.03 -2.79
N PHE A 129 6.30 13.77 -1.50
CA PHE A 129 5.36 14.52 -0.66
C PHE A 129 6.09 15.16 0.51
N HIS A 130 5.73 16.40 0.83
CA HIS A 130 6.19 17.06 2.04
C HIS A 130 5.04 17.15 3.04
N PHE A 131 5.33 16.94 4.32
CA PHE A 131 4.33 17.04 5.37
C PHE A 131 4.87 17.71 6.62
N ASN A 132 3.93 18.29 7.38
CA ASN A 132 4.19 18.94 8.66
C ASN A 132 3.45 18.19 9.78
N ILE A 133 4.11 18.01 10.91
CA ILE A 133 3.49 17.56 12.17
C ILE A 133 3.33 18.76 13.09
N PHE A 134 2.11 19.02 13.54
CA PHE A 134 1.78 20.16 14.39
C PHE A 134 0.75 19.81 15.47
N ASP A 135 0.77 20.54 16.59
CA ASP A 135 -0.22 20.39 17.66
C ASP A 135 -1.53 21.15 17.36
N SER A 136 -2.51 21.05 18.26
CA SER A 136 -3.82 21.72 18.10
C SER A 136 -3.74 23.25 18.08
N ASN A 137 -2.62 23.84 18.52
CA ASN A 137 -2.39 25.29 18.49
C ASN A 137 -1.65 25.72 17.21
N GLY A 138 -1.32 24.78 16.31
CA GLY A 138 -0.60 25.06 15.07
C GLY A 138 0.92 25.12 15.23
N LYS A 139 1.49 24.80 16.41
CA LYS A 139 2.94 24.75 16.57
C LYS A 139 3.48 23.55 15.81
N ILE A 140 4.38 23.80 14.85
CA ILE A 140 5.04 22.77 14.05
C ILE A 140 6.17 22.15 14.87
N TYR A 141 6.18 20.82 14.98
CA TYR A 141 7.24 20.03 15.63
C TYR A 141 8.20 19.44 14.62
N LYS A 142 7.70 19.01 13.46
CA LYS A 142 8.52 18.41 12.40
C LYS A 142 8.02 18.78 11.01
N LYS A 143 8.97 18.85 10.08
CA LYS A 143 8.75 18.90 8.64
C LYS A 143 9.54 17.76 8.03
N GLU A 144 8.89 16.93 7.24
CA GLU A 144 9.48 15.69 6.76
C GLU A 144 9.11 15.48 5.30
N LYS A 145 10.01 14.77 4.62
CA LYS A 145 9.85 14.40 3.22
C LYS A 145 9.55 12.91 3.12
N PHE A 146 8.48 12.62 2.41
CA PHE A 146 7.99 11.30 2.13
C PHE A 146 8.34 10.96 0.68
N TYR A 147 9.18 9.94 0.51
CA TYR A 147 9.63 9.50 -0.81
C TYR A 147 8.95 8.19 -1.22
N LYS A 148 8.40 7.46 -0.26
CA LYS A 148 7.94 6.09 -0.44
C LYS A 148 7.06 5.66 0.72
N ASN A 149 6.03 4.84 0.47
CA ASN A 149 5.18 4.28 1.54
C ASN A 149 6.02 3.51 2.53
N GLY A 150 5.52 3.26 3.74
CA GLY A 150 6.22 2.54 4.80
C GLY A 150 7.47 3.22 5.37
N GLN A 151 7.96 4.32 4.77
CA GLN A 151 9.09 5.09 5.28
C GLN A 151 8.88 5.41 6.76
N ASN A 152 9.85 5.00 7.58
CA ASN A 152 9.80 5.21 9.02
C ASN A 152 10.28 6.63 9.35
N PHE A 153 9.57 7.30 10.23
CA PHE A 153 9.83 8.65 10.69
C PHE A 153 10.03 8.64 12.19
N ASP A 154 11.16 9.22 12.62
CA ASP A 154 11.43 9.39 14.03
C ASP A 154 10.58 10.53 14.60
N ALA A 155 9.93 10.24 15.72
CA ALA A 155 9.16 11.18 16.52
C ALA A 155 9.65 11.18 17.97
N SER A 156 10.81 10.61 18.29
CA SER A 156 11.39 10.54 19.65
C SER A 156 11.46 11.90 20.35
N ASP A 157 11.66 12.99 19.60
CA ASP A 157 11.71 14.36 20.11
C ASP A 157 10.33 15.03 20.29
N ILE A 158 9.25 14.40 19.84
CA ILE A 158 7.89 14.95 19.97
C ILE A 158 7.25 14.44 21.28
N PRO A 159 6.79 15.31 22.19
CA PRO A 159 6.15 14.88 23.44
C PRO A 159 4.89 14.05 23.22
N SER A 160 4.51 13.21 24.19
CA SER A 160 3.22 12.51 24.18
C SER A 160 2.07 13.51 24.08
N GLY A 161 1.09 13.24 23.21
CA GLY A 161 0.01 14.18 22.93
C GLY A 161 -0.70 13.92 21.62
N LEU A 162 -1.68 14.78 21.33
CA LEU A 162 -2.44 14.74 20.11
C LEU A 162 -1.88 15.71 19.07
N TYR A 163 -1.63 15.21 17.87
CA TYR A 163 -1.05 15.97 16.77
C TYR A 163 -1.80 15.73 15.46
N PHE A 164 -1.46 16.56 14.48
CA PHE A 164 -1.95 16.47 13.11
C PHE A 164 -0.77 16.39 12.16
N LEU A 165 -0.86 15.48 11.21
CA LEU A 165 0.02 15.39 10.05
C LEU A 165 -0.72 15.98 8.85
N LYS A 166 -0.15 16.98 8.19
CA LYS A 166 -0.75 17.62 7.01
C LYS A 166 0.26 17.71 5.88
N SER A 167 -0.15 17.36 4.66
CA SER A 167 0.68 17.59 3.47
C SER A 167 0.77 19.08 3.13
N GLU A 168 1.90 19.52 2.59
CA GLU A 168 2.11 20.94 2.24
C GLU A 168 1.17 21.44 1.13
N ASP A 169 0.80 20.55 0.21
CA ASP A 169 -0.20 20.83 -0.83
C ASP A 169 -1.65 20.86 -0.29
N GLY A 170 -1.85 20.54 0.99
CA GLY A 170 -3.14 20.55 1.68
C GLY A 170 -4.07 19.40 1.32
N GLN A 171 -3.64 18.44 0.50
CA GLN A 171 -4.47 17.30 0.08
C GLN A 171 -4.76 16.32 1.21
N PHE A 172 -3.86 16.22 2.19
CA PHE A 172 -3.97 15.25 3.28
C PHE A 172 -3.93 15.91 4.65
N LEU A 173 -4.78 15.43 5.54
CA LEU A 173 -4.77 15.76 6.96
C LEU A 173 -5.13 14.51 7.76
N GLN A 174 -4.23 14.07 8.64
CA GLN A 174 -4.41 12.90 9.47
C GLN A 174 -4.16 13.25 10.94
N LYS A 175 -5.09 12.84 11.80
CA LYS A 175 -4.92 12.89 13.26
C LYS A 175 -4.01 11.75 13.71
N ILE A 176 -3.01 12.06 14.53
CA ILE A 176 -2.06 11.09 15.09
C ILE A 176 -1.97 11.26 16.61
N LEU A 177 -1.90 10.16 17.35
CA LEU A 177 -1.72 10.16 18.79
C LEU A 177 -0.33 9.62 19.14
N ILE A 178 0.49 10.39 19.84
CA ILE A 178 1.81 9.96 20.32
C ILE A 178 1.72 9.61 21.80
N MET A 179 2.11 8.39 22.17
CA MET A 179 2.14 7.87 23.54
C MET A 179 3.44 7.13 23.79
N LYS A 180 4.28 7.67 24.67
CA LYS A 180 5.56 7.12 25.12
C LYS A 180 5.56 6.93 26.62
#